data_AF-A0A136MLL8-F1
#
_entry.id   AF-A0A136MLL8-F1
#
_cell.length_a   1.000
_cell.length_b   1.000
_cell.length_c   1.000
_cell.angle_alpha   90.00
_cell.angle_beta   90.00
_cell.angle_gamma   90.00
#
_symmetry.space_group_name_H-M   'P 1'
#
loop_
_entity.id
_entity.type
_entity.pdbx_description
1 polymer ?
#
loop_
_entity_poly.entity_id
_entity_poly.type
_entity_poly.pdbx_seq_one_letter_code
_entity_poly.pdbx_strand_id
1 'polypeptide(L)'
;MRTIVTLLLSCAVLMLTSGAFALSITDSELSALNFTVNPDSTTDTSGPNAFKTFGMGHAIANGFLYVVVQTNFPEAGSTGSDSYTSMTHFSPGDLYLNVGGTFQGGGGSVYGVATTSHGNVVQQAYSGVWTNVSAGRLYSSATFADGTFEQYQHNFPSATPDDGDGNNKKNSYPTLIRSGSLVGGDVSGVRYRANGVSDPWDWDIFYKISLSALGLVGGESLQAFWVMECGNDGVQDVFRNPAVPEPTTVALMGAGIAALATRRRRLA
;
A
#
# COMPACT_ATOMS: atom_id res chain seq x y z
N MET A 1 -52.78 -17.45 -1.20
CA MET A 1 -51.74 -17.36 -2.26
C MET A 1 -51.31 -15.91 -2.59
N ARG A 2 -51.48 -14.94 -1.67
CA ARG A 2 -51.16 -13.51 -1.89
C ARG A 2 -50.06 -12.95 -0.98
N THR A 3 -49.50 -13.75 -0.08
CA THR A 3 -48.56 -13.31 0.97
C THR A 3 -47.09 -13.51 0.63
N ILE A 4 -46.77 -14.15 -0.51
CA ILE A 4 -45.38 -14.50 -0.89
C ILE A 4 -44.73 -13.41 -1.76
N VAL A 5 -45.51 -12.53 -2.40
CA VAL A 5 -44.98 -11.53 -3.34
C VAL A 5 -44.42 -10.29 -2.63
N THR A 6 -44.86 -9.99 -1.40
CA THR A 6 -44.41 -8.79 -0.66
C THR A 6 -43.05 -8.97 0.03
N LEU A 7 -42.60 -10.21 0.24
CA LEU A 7 -41.29 -10.48 0.87
C LEU A 7 -40.12 -10.31 -0.12
N LEU A 8 -40.37 -10.44 -1.43
CA LEU A 8 -39.33 -10.32 -2.45
C LEU A 8 -38.99 -8.87 -2.83
N LEU A 9 -39.85 -7.91 -2.51
CA LEU A 9 -39.62 -6.49 -2.82
C LEU A 9 -38.86 -5.74 -1.71
N SER A 10 -38.75 -6.33 -0.52
CA SER A 10 -38.05 -5.71 0.63
C SER A 10 -36.55 -6.01 0.65
N CYS A 11 -36.06 -6.91 -0.20
CA CYS A 11 -34.63 -7.21 -0.34
C CYS A 11 -33.92 -6.40 -1.44
N ALA A 12 -34.64 -5.60 -2.22
CA ALA A 12 -34.10 -4.99 -3.44
C ALA A 12 -33.79 -3.49 -3.35
N VAL A 13 -33.97 -2.84 -2.18
CA VAL A 13 -33.70 -1.40 -2.02
C VAL A 13 -32.85 -1.14 -0.77
N LEU A 14 -31.74 -1.87 -0.64
CA LEU A 14 -30.51 -1.32 -0.07
C LEU A 14 -29.59 -1.01 -1.26
N MET A 15 -30.00 -0.03 -2.08
CA MET A 15 -29.07 0.67 -2.96
C MET A 15 -28.14 1.47 -2.04
N LEU A 16 -27.11 0.78 -1.59
CA LEU A 16 -25.96 1.29 -0.86
C LEU A 16 -25.45 2.52 -1.61
N THR A 17 -25.65 3.69 -1.03
CA THR A 17 -24.72 4.80 -1.23
C THR A 17 -23.40 4.33 -0.62
N SER A 18 -22.61 3.57 -1.39
CA SER A 18 -21.28 3.12 -0.99
C SER A 18 -20.33 4.31 -1.06
N GLY A 19 -20.47 5.23 -0.10
CA GLY A 19 -19.38 6.07 0.32
C GLY A 19 -18.38 5.13 0.97
N ALA A 20 -17.56 4.47 0.16
CA ALA A 20 -16.52 3.60 0.66
C ALA A 20 -15.45 4.50 1.28
N PHE A 21 -15.31 4.45 2.60
CA PHE A 21 -14.30 5.19 3.35
C PHE A 21 -13.01 4.36 3.44
N ALA A 22 -11.90 5.01 3.78
CA ALA A 22 -10.70 4.27 4.17
C ALA A 22 -10.94 3.57 5.51
N LEU A 23 -10.37 2.39 5.70
CA LEU A 23 -10.33 1.71 7.00
C LEU A 23 -9.58 2.56 8.01
N SER A 24 -10.17 2.76 9.19
CA SER A 24 -9.44 3.38 10.30
C SER A 24 -8.41 2.41 10.88
N ILE A 25 -7.28 2.97 11.34
CA ILE A 25 -6.22 2.26 12.06
C ILE A 25 -6.13 2.88 13.46
N THR A 26 -6.23 2.08 14.53
CA THR A 26 -6.24 2.59 15.92
C THR A 26 -4.94 2.28 16.66
N ASP A 27 -4.60 3.04 17.72
CA ASP A 27 -3.38 2.75 18.49
C ASP A 27 -3.48 1.43 19.26
N SER A 28 -4.67 1.13 19.77
CA SER A 28 -4.95 -0.16 20.41
C SER A 28 -4.69 -1.34 19.47
N GLU A 29 -5.08 -1.19 18.20
CA GLU A 29 -4.83 -2.20 17.18
C GLU A 29 -3.33 -2.33 16.89
N LEU A 30 -2.62 -1.21 16.67
CA LEU A 30 -1.18 -1.22 16.41
C LEU A 30 -0.38 -1.79 17.58
N SER A 31 -0.78 -1.53 18.82
CA SER A 31 -0.10 -2.03 20.02
C SER A 31 -0.19 -3.55 20.20
N ALA A 32 -1.17 -4.19 19.55
CA ALA A 32 -1.33 -5.64 19.58
C ALA A 32 -0.55 -6.35 18.45
N LEU A 33 0.07 -5.60 17.54
CA LEU A 33 0.85 -6.13 16.42
C LEU A 33 2.32 -6.25 16.79
N ASN A 34 2.95 -7.33 16.33
CA ASN A 34 4.40 -7.48 16.37
C ASN A 34 4.95 -7.26 14.97
N PHE A 35 5.48 -6.08 14.71
CA PHE A 35 6.09 -5.76 13.42
C PHE A 35 7.49 -6.38 13.33
N THR A 36 7.74 -7.09 12.23
CA THR A 36 9.13 -7.38 11.82
C THR A 36 9.56 -6.25 10.90
N VAL A 37 10.49 -5.41 11.35
CA VAL A 37 11.02 -4.30 10.55
C VAL A 37 12.36 -4.69 9.96
N ASN A 38 12.44 -4.66 8.64
CA ASN A 38 13.69 -4.74 7.90
C ASN A 38 14.24 -3.31 7.78
N PRO A 39 15.45 -3.05 8.32
CA PRO A 39 16.06 -1.75 8.19
C PRO A 39 16.30 -1.44 6.71
N ASP A 40 16.26 -0.15 6.38
CA ASP A 40 16.59 0.31 5.04
C ASP A 40 18.02 -0.16 4.69
N SER A 41 18.11 -0.97 3.64
CA SER A 41 19.38 -1.44 3.09
C SER A 41 19.83 -0.60 1.91
N THR A 42 19.00 0.34 1.44
CA THR A 42 19.33 1.23 0.35
C THR A 42 20.21 2.36 0.87
N THR A 43 21.24 2.69 0.09
CA THR A 43 22.08 3.85 0.37
C THR A 43 21.26 5.09 0.09
N ASP A 44 21.00 5.87 1.14
CA ASP A 44 20.54 7.26 1.08
C ASP A 44 21.27 7.97 -0.07
N THR A 45 20.54 8.25 -1.14
CA THR A 45 21.14 8.71 -2.39
C THR A 45 21.36 10.21 -2.36
N SER A 46 20.62 10.98 -1.52
CA SER A 46 20.86 12.40 -1.26
C SER A 46 19.88 13.04 -0.26
N GLY A 47 20.34 13.99 0.56
CA GLY A 47 19.48 14.89 1.32
C GLY A 47 19.88 15.04 2.79
N PRO A 48 19.33 16.03 3.51
CA PRO A 48 19.47 16.10 4.96
C PRO A 48 18.68 14.95 5.62
N ASN A 49 19.06 14.55 6.84
CA ASN A 49 18.37 13.54 7.66
C ASN A 49 16.83 13.73 7.72
N ALA A 50 16.33 14.94 7.47
CA ALA A 50 14.90 15.28 7.47
C ALA A 50 14.03 14.49 6.47
N PHE A 51 14.61 13.81 5.47
CA PHE A 51 13.86 13.10 4.43
C PHE A 51 14.20 11.61 4.35
N LYS A 52 14.83 11.08 5.39
CA LYS A 52 15.34 9.72 5.39
C LYS A 52 14.24 8.68 5.60
N THR A 53 14.42 7.52 4.97
CA THR A 53 13.68 6.30 5.31
C THR A 53 14.58 5.37 6.11
N PHE A 54 14.02 4.68 7.10
CA PHE A 54 14.78 3.89 8.08
C PHE A 54 14.47 2.40 8.00
N GLY A 55 13.31 2.05 7.45
CA GLY A 55 12.93 0.66 7.25
C GLY A 55 11.47 0.50 6.86
N MET A 56 11.16 -0.72 6.47
CA MET A 56 9.80 -1.19 6.26
C MET A 56 9.60 -2.43 7.10
N GLY A 57 8.43 -2.53 7.72
CA GLY A 57 8.03 -3.75 8.39
C GLY A 57 6.60 -4.14 8.08
N HIS A 58 6.23 -5.32 8.52
CA HIS A 58 4.88 -5.82 8.36
C HIS A 58 4.41 -6.65 9.56
N ALA A 59 3.09 -6.78 9.63
CA ALA A 59 2.39 -7.72 10.49
C ALA A 59 1.13 -8.22 9.78
N ILE A 60 0.71 -9.45 10.08
CA ILE A 60 -0.56 -9.99 9.60
C ILE A 60 -1.42 -10.34 10.81
N ALA A 61 -2.61 -9.76 10.89
CA ALA A 61 -3.56 -10.05 11.95
C ALA A 61 -4.99 -9.85 11.48
N ASN A 62 -5.90 -10.69 11.96
CA ASN A 62 -7.35 -10.55 11.76
C ASN A 62 -7.78 -10.41 10.29
N GLY A 63 -7.08 -11.06 9.36
CA GLY A 63 -7.38 -11.00 7.92
C GLY A 63 -6.88 -9.74 7.21
N PHE A 64 -6.02 -8.94 7.87
CA PHE A 64 -5.39 -7.75 7.32
C PHE A 64 -3.87 -7.89 7.27
N LEU A 65 -3.29 -7.33 6.23
CA LEU A 65 -1.89 -6.96 6.14
C LEU A 65 -1.73 -5.55 6.72
N TYR A 66 -0.78 -5.42 7.64
CA TYR A 66 -0.28 -4.15 8.12
C TYR A 66 1.12 -3.96 7.59
N VAL A 67 1.39 -2.79 7.01
CA VAL A 67 2.73 -2.37 6.62
C VAL A 67 3.06 -1.12 7.41
N VAL A 68 4.28 -1.02 7.92
CA VAL A 68 4.81 0.19 8.54
C VAL A 68 6.02 0.66 7.74
N VAL A 69 6.06 1.96 7.44
CA VAL A 69 7.24 2.64 6.90
C VAL A 69 7.74 3.60 7.97
N GLN A 70 9.02 3.47 8.33
CA GLN A 70 9.69 4.34 9.30
C GLN A 70 10.44 5.42 8.54
N THR A 71 10.10 6.69 8.76
CA THR A 71 10.62 7.80 7.95
C THR A 71 10.65 9.11 8.72
N ASN A 72 11.40 10.09 8.22
CA ASN A 72 11.31 11.48 8.66
C ASN A 72 10.32 12.32 7.83
N PHE A 73 9.64 11.70 6.87
CA PHE A 73 8.63 12.38 6.06
C PHE A 73 7.36 12.74 6.84
N PRO A 74 7.03 14.04 7.00
CA PRO A 74 5.76 14.45 7.57
C PRO A 74 4.60 14.21 6.59
N GLU A 75 3.40 13.98 7.13
CA GLU A 75 2.18 13.72 6.34
C GLU A 75 1.86 14.82 5.33
N ALA A 76 2.04 16.09 5.75
CA ALA A 76 1.78 17.25 4.90
C ALA A 76 2.82 17.44 3.78
N GLY A 77 3.84 16.59 3.72
CA GLY A 77 5.05 16.86 2.97
C GLY A 77 5.87 17.99 3.60
N SER A 78 6.94 18.35 2.93
CA SER A 78 7.82 19.44 3.34
C SER A 78 8.29 20.22 2.12
N THR A 79 8.75 21.44 2.33
CA THR A 79 9.42 22.22 1.30
C THR A 79 10.90 22.34 1.65
N GLY A 80 11.77 22.10 0.68
CA GLY A 80 13.20 22.32 0.83
C GLY A 80 13.80 22.91 -0.43
N SER A 81 15.03 23.41 -0.31
CA SER A 81 15.86 23.65 -1.48
C SER A 81 16.50 22.32 -1.88
N ASP A 82 16.30 21.90 -3.13
CA ASP A 82 17.15 20.87 -3.73
C ASP A 82 18.20 21.53 -4.63
N SER A 83 18.99 20.70 -5.31
CA SER A 83 19.98 21.14 -6.29
C SER A 83 19.38 21.78 -7.56
N TYR A 84 18.05 21.90 -7.69
CA TYR A 84 17.34 22.31 -8.90
C TYR A 84 16.49 23.56 -8.71
N THR A 85 15.84 23.74 -7.56
CA THR A 85 15.01 24.90 -7.26
C THR A 85 15.13 25.35 -5.80
N SER A 86 14.86 26.63 -5.56
CA SER A 86 14.88 27.19 -4.20
C SER A 86 13.68 26.76 -3.34
N MET A 87 12.66 26.09 -3.91
CA MET A 87 11.49 25.57 -3.21
C MET A 87 10.91 24.37 -3.95
N THR A 88 11.45 23.19 -3.67
CA THR A 88 10.89 21.91 -4.10
C THR A 88 9.99 21.37 -3.00
N HIS A 89 8.78 20.94 -3.38
CA HIS A 89 7.89 20.22 -2.48
C HIS A 89 8.26 18.75 -2.49
N PHE A 90 8.42 18.17 -1.29
CA PHE A 90 8.68 16.76 -1.10
C PHE A 90 7.49 16.13 -0.40
N SER A 91 6.80 15.23 -1.07
CA SER A 91 5.73 14.45 -0.46
C SER A 91 6.20 13.02 -0.14
N PRO A 92 5.58 12.37 0.86
CA PRO A 92 5.64 10.92 0.96
C PRO A 92 5.08 10.29 -0.32
N GLY A 93 5.68 9.20 -0.79
CA GLY A 93 5.13 8.45 -1.92
C GLY A 93 4.11 7.41 -1.47
N ASP A 94 3.71 6.56 -2.41
CA ASP A 94 2.67 5.55 -2.20
C ASP A 94 3.24 4.18 -1.86
N LEU A 95 2.41 3.32 -1.25
CA LEU A 95 2.76 1.93 -1.01
C LEU A 95 2.36 1.07 -2.22
N TYR A 96 3.31 0.30 -2.74
CA TYR A 96 3.09 -0.66 -3.80
C TYR A 96 3.17 -2.08 -3.28
N LEU A 97 2.34 -2.94 -3.84
CA LEU A 97 2.32 -4.36 -3.55
C LEU A 97 2.35 -5.17 -4.83
N ASN A 98 3.18 -6.22 -4.88
CA ASN A 98 3.12 -7.25 -5.91
C ASN A 98 2.75 -8.59 -5.28
N VAL A 99 1.58 -9.11 -5.62
CA VAL A 99 1.05 -10.39 -5.14
C VAL A 99 1.34 -11.49 -6.16
N GLY A 100 2.03 -12.54 -5.74
CA GLY A 100 2.38 -13.69 -6.59
C GLY A 100 3.56 -13.45 -7.55
N GLY A 101 4.32 -12.36 -7.34
CA GLY A 101 5.47 -12.01 -8.16
C GLY A 101 6.48 -11.15 -7.39
N THR A 102 7.39 -10.52 -8.14
CA THR A 102 8.28 -9.47 -7.63
C THR A 102 8.37 -8.33 -8.65
N PHE A 103 8.70 -7.12 -8.21
CA PHE A 103 8.90 -5.97 -9.09
C PHE A 103 10.08 -6.20 -10.05
N GLN A 104 11.15 -6.85 -9.58
CA GLN A 104 12.34 -7.16 -10.38
C GLN A 104 12.15 -8.34 -11.33
N GLY A 105 11.44 -9.39 -10.88
CA GLY A 105 11.22 -10.62 -11.65
C GLY A 105 10.00 -10.57 -12.57
N GLY A 106 9.15 -9.55 -12.41
CA GLY A 106 7.86 -9.45 -13.07
C GLY A 106 6.84 -10.46 -12.54
N GLY A 107 5.72 -10.56 -13.26
CA GLY A 107 4.59 -11.39 -12.86
C GLY A 107 3.80 -10.81 -11.68
N GLY A 108 2.82 -11.60 -11.23
CA GLY A 108 1.93 -11.24 -10.14
C GLY A 108 0.90 -10.17 -10.48
N SER A 109 0.13 -9.78 -9.46
CA SER A 109 -0.85 -8.71 -9.51
C SER A 109 -0.34 -7.50 -8.74
N VAL A 110 -0.26 -6.35 -9.41
CA VAL A 110 0.23 -5.10 -8.82
C VAL A 110 -0.93 -4.31 -8.22
N TYR A 111 -0.75 -3.88 -6.99
CA TYR A 111 -1.65 -3.00 -6.27
C TYR A 111 -0.89 -1.77 -5.75
N GLY A 112 -1.63 -0.70 -5.52
CA GLY A 112 -1.12 0.52 -4.89
C GLY A 112 -2.08 1.01 -3.82
N VAL A 113 -1.55 1.49 -2.69
CA VAL A 113 -2.30 2.24 -1.68
C VAL A 113 -1.81 3.67 -1.67
N ALA A 114 -2.69 4.61 -2.01
CA ALA A 114 -2.34 6.01 -2.03
C ALA A 114 -2.11 6.51 -0.60
N THR A 115 -0.96 7.10 -0.33
CA THR A 115 -0.63 7.68 0.98
C THR A 115 -1.36 9.00 1.16
N THR A 116 -1.34 9.83 0.12
CA THR A 116 -2.04 11.13 0.06
C THR A 116 -3.00 11.14 -1.12
N SER A 117 -4.03 11.99 -1.06
CA SER A 117 -4.92 12.18 -2.21
C SER A 117 -4.20 13.02 -3.25
N HIS A 118 -4.12 12.55 -4.48
CA HIS A 118 -3.47 13.26 -5.55
C HIS A 118 -4.12 12.92 -6.89
N GLY A 119 -3.91 13.78 -7.88
CA GLY A 119 -4.54 13.64 -9.17
C GLY A 119 -4.04 14.74 -10.06
N ASN A 120 -3.51 14.36 -11.22
CA ASN A 120 -2.86 15.28 -12.15
C ASN A 120 -1.84 16.16 -11.41
N VAL A 121 -0.80 15.54 -10.85
CA VAL A 121 0.21 16.21 -10.01
C VAL A 121 0.99 17.21 -10.88
N VAL A 122 0.44 18.41 -11.03
CA VAL A 122 1.11 19.53 -11.69
C VAL A 122 2.01 20.19 -10.65
N GLN A 123 3.09 19.52 -10.28
CA GLN A 123 4.24 20.19 -9.66
C GLN A 123 5.53 19.60 -10.25
N GLN A 124 5.81 20.12 -11.44
CA GLN A 124 7.12 20.26 -12.09
C GLN A 124 7.71 19.10 -12.92
N ALA A 125 7.19 17.87 -12.84
CA ALA A 125 7.93 16.74 -13.40
C ALA A 125 7.14 15.82 -14.34
N TYR A 126 6.05 15.23 -13.84
CA TYR A 126 5.42 14.12 -14.56
C TYR A 126 4.57 14.54 -15.75
N SER A 127 4.77 13.87 -16.89
CA SER A 127 3.96 14.09 -18.10
C SER A 127 2.69 13.23 -18.14
N GLY A 128 1.63 13.77 -18.76
CA GLY A 128 0.38 13.06 -19.07
C GLY A 128 -0.74 13.24 -18.04
N VAL A 129 -1.90 12.66 -18.35
CA VAL A 129 -3.11 12.76 -17.52
C VAL A 129 -3.11 11.63 -16.49
N TRP A 130 -3.23 11.98 -15.22
CA TRP A 130 -3.32 11.02 -14.11
C TRP A 130 -4.76 10.89 -13.65
N THR A 131 -5.14 9.71 -13.18
CA THR A 131 -6.44 9.56 -12.52
C THR A 131 -6.37 10.11 -11.11
N ASN A 132 -7.44 10.74 -10.63
CA ASN A 132 -7.53 11.12 -9.23
C ASN A 132 -7.55 9.87 -8.35
N VAL A 133 -6.63 9.80 -7.40
CA VAL A 133 -6.60 8.81 -6.34
C VAL A 133 -6.84 9.47 -4.98
N SER A 134 -7.32 8.70 -4.02
CA SER A 134 -7.69 9.18 -2.70
C SER A 134 -6.88 8.46 -1.62
N ALA A 135 -6.43 9.22 -0.62
CA ALA A 135 -5.62 8.71 0.49
C ALA A 135 -6.27 7.49 1.15
N GLY A 136 -5.44 6.49 1.47
CA GLY A 136 -5.82 5.25 2.12
C GLY A 136 -6.58 4.28 1.22
N ARG A 137 -6.83 4.58 -0.05
CA ARG A 137 -7.58 3.69 -0.96
C ARG A 137 -6.64 2.74 -1.73
N LEU A 138 -7.11 1.52 -1.95
CA LEU A 138 -6.41 0.46 -2.69
C LEU A 138 -6.82 0.48 -4.16
N TYR A 139 -5.83 0.43 -5.03
CA TYR A 139 -5.99 0.39 -6.48
C TYR A 139 -5.38 -0.91 -7.02
N SER A 140 -6.13 -1.66 -7.81
CA SER A 140 -5.64 -2.84 -8.54
C SER A 140 -5.15 -2.46 -9.93
N SER A 141 -4.22 -3.26 -10.47
CA SER A 141 -3.55 -2.94 -11.74
C SER A 141 -2.95 -1.55 -11.69
N ALA A 142 -2.40 -1.19 -10.53
CA ALA A 142 -1.81 0.11 -10.32
C ALA A 142 -0.60 0.28 -11.25
N THR A 143 -0.61 1.38 -11.95
CA THR A 143 0.54 1.92 -12.68
C THR A 143 1.09 3.07 -11.89
N PHE A 144 2.39 3.26 -11.96
CA PHE A 144 3.10 4.24 -11.17
C PHE A 144 3.82 5.24 -12.06
N ALA A 145 4.04 6.42 -11.49
CA ALA A 145 5.09 7.29 -11.93
C ALA A 145 6.43 6.72 -11.46
N ASP A 146 7.42 6.73 -12.32
CA ASP A 146 8.80 6.48 -11.97
C ASP A 146 9.41 7.76 -11.41
N GLY A 147 9.94 7.69 -10.20
CA GLY A 147 10.71 8.77 -9.60
C GLY A 147 12.05 8.92 -10.31
N THR A 148 12.05 9.50 -11.49
CA THR A 148 13.29 10.09 -11.98
C THR A 148 13.50 11.36 -11.18
N PHE A 149 14.66 11.50 -10.54
CA PHE A 149 15.26 12.81 -10.36
C PHE A 149 15.30 13.48 -11.73
N GLU A 150 14.28 14.27 -12.09
CA GLU A 150 14.03 14.59 -13.50
C GLU A 150 15.13 15.46 -14.14
N GLN A 151 16.11 15.91 -13.35
CA GLN A 151 17.30 16.61 -13.85
C GLN A 151 18.64 16.15 -13.26
N TYR A 152 18.70 15.12 -12.40
CA TYR A 152 19.99 14.62 -11.88
C TYR A 152 20.83 13.99 -12.97
N GLN A 153 20.24 13.15 -13.81
CA GLN A 153 20.94 12.62 -14.99
C GLN A 153 21.24 13.70 -16.05
N HIS A 154 20.50 14.80 -16.06
CA HIS A 154 20.76 15.92 -16.98
C HIS A 154 21.99 16.73 -16.55
N ASN A 155 22.12 17.04 -15.26
CA ASN A 155 23.20 17.90 -14.73
C ASN A 155 24.41 17.10 -14.20
N PHE A 156 24.22 15.81 -13.91
CA PHE A 156 25.26 14.87 -13.52
C PHE A 156 25.17 13.61 -14.40
N PRO A 157 25.48 13.71 -15.71
CA PRO A 157 25.37 12.60 -16.64
C PRO A 157 26.28 11.40 -16.31
N SER A 158 27.26 11.59 -15.43
CA SER A 158 28.15 10.56 -14.90
C SER A 158 27.75 10.03 -13.52
N ALA A 159 26.77 10.64 -12.86
CA ALA A 159 26.28 10.16 -11.58
C ALA A 159 25.20 9.11 -11.84
N THR A 160 25.53 7.86 -11.54
CA THR A 160 24.61 6.74 -11.58
C THR A 160 23.90 6.67 -10.23
N PRO A 161 22.56 6.83 -10.16
CA PRO A 161 21.81 6.25 -9.07
C PRO A 161 22.05 4.74 -9.13
N ASP A 162 22.74 4.21 -8.13
CA ASP A 162 23.10 2.80 -8.06
C ASP A 162 22.00 2.06 -7.30
N ASP A 163 21.19 1.28 -8.01
CA ASP A 163 20.28 0.30 -7.40
C ASP A 163 21.02 -0.99 -6.97
N GLY A 164 22.35 -1.00 -7.11
CA GLY A 164 23.23 -2.13 -6.81
C GLY A 164 23.37 -3.14 -7.94
N ASP A 165 22.81 -2.92 -9.14
CA ASP A 165 22.80 -3.90 -10.24
C ASP A 165 23.95 -3.76 -11.27
N GLY A 166 24.76 -2.70 -11.14
CA GLY A 166 25.98 -2.49 -11.93
C GLY A 166 25.77 -2.11 -13.40
N ASN A 167 24.56 -1.72 -13.83
CA ASN A 167 24.30 -1.30 -15.20
C ASN A 167 23.57 0.05 -15.27
N ASN A 168 24.26 1.15 -15.57
CA ASN A 168 23.74 2.50 -15.90
C ASN A 168 22.26 2.53 -16.37
N LYS A 169 21.31 2.58 -15.43
CA LYS A 169 19.88 2.65 -15.73
C LYS A 169 19.22 3.69 -14.83
N LYS A 170 18.23 4.33 -15.43
CA LYS A 170 17.35 5.33 -14.80
C LYS A 170 16.80 4.77 -13.50
N ASN A 171 16.85 5.57 -12.43
CA ASN A 171 16.04 5.30 -11.26
C ASN A 171 14.59 5.18 -11.74
N SER A 172 14.04 3.98 -11.62
CA SER A 172 12.72 3.60 -12.11
C SER A 172 11.83 3.13 -10.95
N TYR A 173 12.19 3.52 -9.73
CA TYR A 173 11.41 3.16 -8.55
C TYR A 173 10.01 3.80 -8.62
N PRO A 174 8.96 3.02 -8.32
CA PRO A 174 7.57 3.49 -8.40
C PRO A 174 7.29 4.49 -7.26
N THR A 175 7.02 5.76 -7.55
CA THR A 175 6.83 6.80 -6.51
C THR A 175 5.38 7.08 -6.18
N LEU A 176 4.59 7.48 -7.18
CA LEU A 176 3.18 7.84 -7.03
C LEU A 176 2.27 7.06 -7.97
N ILE A 177 1.06 6.72 -7.51
CA ILE A 177 0.07 5.99 -8.28
C ILE A 177 -0.44 6.92 -9.38
N ARG A 178 -0.10 6.57 -10.62
CA ARG A 178 -0.52 7.32 -11.80
C ARG A 178 -1.94 6.96 -12.23
N SER A 179 -2.22 5.66 -12.24
CA SER A 179 -3.54 5.14 -12.59
C SER A 179 -3.77 3.74 -12.03
N GLY A 180 -5.03 3.34 -11.92
CA GLY A 180 -5.43 2.01 -11.46
C GLY A 180 -6.95 1.91 -11.35
N SER A 181 -7.45 0.70 -11.11
CA SER A 181 -8.87 0.48 -10.81
C SER A 181 -9.09 0.49 -9.31
N LEU A 182 -9.97 1.36 -8.82
CA LEU A 182 -10.30 1.40 -7.40
C LEU A 182 -10.89 0.04 -6.96
N VAL A 183 -10.28 -0.57 -5.96
CA VAL A 183 -10.86 -1.76 -5.32
C VAL A 183 -12.02 -1.30 -4.43
N GLY A 184 -13.22 -1.77 -4.74
CA GLY A 184 -14.46 -1.34 -4.08
C GLY A 184 -14.51 -1.71 -2.59
N GLY A 185 -15.22 -0.89 -1.81
CA GLY A 185 -15.42 -1.09 -0.38
C GLY A 185 -14.28 -0.54 0.49
N ASP A 186 -14.39 -0.74 1.80
CA ASP A 186 -13.44 -0.23 2.80
C ASP A 186 -12.39 -1.32 3.03
N VAL A 187 -11.49 -1.47 2.06
CA VAL A 187 -10.51 -2.57 2.05
C VAL A 187 -9.11 -2.14 2.44
N SER A 188 -8.88 -0.84 2.58
CA SER A 188 -7.58 -0.31 2.95
C SER A 188 -7.68 1.01 3.70
N GLY A 189 -6.61 1.36 4.41
CA GLY A 189 -6.44 2.66 5.04
C GLY A 189 -4.98 3.00 5.28
N VAL A 190 -4.73 4.28 5.53
CA VAL A 190 -3.41 4.84 5.87
C VAL A 190 -3.52 5.66 7.14
N ARG A 191 -2.47 5.64 7.97
CA ARG A 191 -2.37 6.46 9.18
C ARG A 191 -0.94 6.89 9.43
N TYR A 192 -0.77 8.18 9.70
CA TYR A 192 0.48 8.72 10.24
C TYR A 192 0.50 8.68 11.76
N ARG A 193 1.68 8.43 12.32
CA ARG A 193 1.94 8.56 13.76
C ARG A 193 3.30 9.24 13.96
N ALA A 194 3.31 10.34 14.70
CA ALA A 194 4.55 10.93 15.18
C ALA A 194 5.17 10.01 16.22
N ASN A 195 6.49 9.80 16.13
CA ASN A 195 7.24 9.06 17.12
C ASN A 195 7.91 9.97 18.15
N GLY A 196 8.42 9.36 19.20
CA GLY A 196 9.09 10.09 20.28
C GLY A 196 10.49 10.53 19.88
N VAL A 197 11.01 11.53 20.59
CA VAL A 197 12.35 12.13 20.37
C VAL A 197 13.53 11.15 20.52
N SER A 198 13.28 9.92 20.98
CA SER A 198 14.30 8.88 21.20
C SER A 198 14.50 7.95 20.01
N ASP A 199 13.55 7.92 19.07
CA ASP A 199 13.65 7.10 17.88
C ASP A 199 14.53 7.81 16.84
N PRO A 200 15.28 7.08 16.01
CA PRO A 200 16.07 7.71 14.95
C PRO A 200 15.21 8.27 13.82
N TRP A 201 13.89 8.00 13.82
CA TRP A 201 12.92 8.49 12.86
C TRP A 201 11.75 9.22 13.54
N ASP A 202 11.17 10.20 12.84
CA ASP A 202 10.13 11.10 13.35
C ASP A 202 8.71 10.55 13.15
N TRP A 203 8.50 9.72 12.12
CA TRP A 203 7.17 9.27 11.69
C TRP A 203 7.10 7.79 11.34
N ASP A 204 5.99 7.17 11.74
CA ASP A 204 5.53 5.90 11.18
C ASP A 204 4.34 6.14 10.24
N ILE A 205 4.42 5.56 9.03
CA ILE A 205 3.30 5.48 8.10
C ILE A 205 2.75 4.06 8.13
N PHE A 206 1.56 3.89 8.67
CA PHE A 206 0.87 2.61 8.72
C PHE A 206 -0.11 2.47 7.57
N TYR A 207 -0.04 1.34 6.89
CA TYR A 207 -1.03 0.89 5.93
C TYR A 207 -1.74 -0.32 6.50
N LYS A 208 -3.06 -0.37 6.31
CA LYS A 208 -3.90 -1.53 6.64
C LYS A 208 -4.62 -1.96 5.38
N ILE A 209 -4.54 -3.24 5.02
CA ILE A 209 -5.05 -3.75 3.75
C ILE A 209 -5.70 -5.10 3.97
N SER A 210 -6.92 -5.28 3.48
CA SER A 210 -7.63 -6.56 3.54
C SER A 210 -6.91 -7.59 2.68
N LEU A 211 -6.53 -8.73 3.26
CA LEU A 211 -5.87 -9.81 2.52
C LEU A 211 -6.77 -10.36 1.40
N SER A 212 -8.08 -10.43 1.64
CA SER A 212 -9.04 -10.86 0.60
C SER A 212 -9.12 -9.90 -0.57
N ALA A 213 -8.84 -8.62 -0.37
CA ALA A 213 -8.83 -7.62 -1.45
C ALA A 213 -7.58 -7.72 -2.34
N LEU A 214 -6.50 -8.33 -1.81
CA LEU A 214 -5.27 -8.61 -2.57
C LEU A 214 -5.36 -9.90 -3.39
N GLY A 215 -6.44 -10.67 -3.25
CA GLY A 215 -6.59 -11.96 -3.91
C GLY A 215 -5.64 -13.04 -3.37
N LEU A 216 -5.03 -12.82 -2.20
CA LEU A 216 -4.11 -13.77 -1.59
C LEU A 216 -4.86 -15.03 -1.17
N VAL A 217 -4.46 -16.17 -1.74
CA VAL A 217 -5.01 -17.51 -1.41
C VAL A 217 -4.08 -18.35 -0.55
N GLY A 218 -2.89 -17.82 -0.23
CA GLY A 218 -1.89 -18.45 0.63
C GLY A 218 -0.78 -19.14 -0.17
N GLY A 219 0.45 -19.09 0.36
CA GLY A 219 1.65 -19.67 -0.28
C GLY A 219 2.27 -18.82 -1.40
N GLU A 220 1.61 -17.75 -1.81
CA GLU A 220 2.14 -16.77 -2.77
C GLU A 220 3.18 -15.86 -2.11
N SER A 221 4.18 -15.41 -2.87
CA SER A 221 5.04 -14.31 -2.42
C SER A 221 4.26 -13.00 -2.48
N LEU A 222 4.50 -12.13 -1.51
CA LEU A 222 4.07 -10.74 -1.59
C LEU A 222 5.34 -9.88 -1.48
N GLN A 223 5.44 -8.83 -2.27
CA GLN A 223 6.48 -7.82 -2.12
C GLN A 223 5.82 -6.48 -1.89
N ALA A 224 6.29 -5.75 -0.87
CA ALA A 224 5.95 -4.35 -0.67
C ALA A 224 7.13 -3.47 -1.09
N PHE A 225 6.79 -2.32 -1.63
CA PHE A 225 7.75 -1.29 -1.98
C PHE A 225 7.15 0.08 -1.66
N TRP A 226 7.95 0.95 -1.07
CA TRP A 226 7.60 2.33 -0.80
C TRP A 226 8.80 3.20 -1.09
N VAL A 227 8.58 4.37 -1.67
CA VAL A 227 9.65 5.34 -1.94
C VAL A 227 9.02 6.71 -1.84
N MET A 228 9.79 7.71 -1.41
CA MET A 228 9.33 9.08 -1.40
C MET A 228 9.04 9.62 -2.82
N GLU A 229 8.27 10.70 -2.95
CA GLU A 229 7.80 11.23 -4.24
C GLU A 229 8.92 11.49 -5.26
N CYS A 230 10.11 11.95 -4.82
CA CYS A 230 11.22 12.25 -5.71
C CYS A 230 12.09 11.03 -6.08
N GLY A 231 11.77 9.84 -5.56
CA GLY A 231 12.48 8.61 -5.88
C GLY A 231 13.82 8.42 -5.16
N ASN A 232 14.19 9.31 -4.23
CA ASN A 232 15.52 9.31 -3.61
C ASN A 232 15.73 8.20 -2.56
N ASP A 233 14.77 8.04 -1.66
CA ASP A 233 14.83 7.05 -0.58
C ASP A 233 13.66 6.09 -0.67
N GLY A 234 13.98 4.81 -0.79
CA GLY A 234 12.99 3.75 -0.95
C GLY A 234 13.31 2.55 -0.08
N VAL A 235 12.27 1.90 0.40
CA VAL A 235 12.35 0.68 1.20
C VAL A 235 11.47 -0.38 0.58
N GLN A 236 11.91 -1.62 0.73
CA GLN A 236 11.14 -2.76 0.27
C GLN A 236 11.14 -3.86 1.32
N ASP A 237 10.08 -4.67 1.29
CA ASP A 237 9.99 -5.87 2.08
C ASP A 237 9.45 -7.01 1.21
N VAL A 238 9.98 -8.22 1.40
CA VAL A 238 9.55 -9.41 0.67
C VAL A 238 8.99 -10.42 1.67
N PHE A 239 7.68 -10.58 1.62
CA PHE A 239 6.94 -11.49 2.47
C PHE A 239 6.89 -12.87 1.81
N ARG A 240 7.64 -13.81 2.38
CA ARG A 240 7.60 -15.21 1.94
C ARG A 240 6.56 -15.96 2.76
N ASN A 241 5.59 -16.57 2.07
CA ASN A 241 4.54 -17.39 2.67
C ASN A 241 3.78 -16.65 3.79
N PRO A 242 3.11 -15.51 3.50
CA PRO A 242 2.26 -14.86 4.48
C PRO A 242 1.24 -15.87 4.99
N ALA A 243 1.16 -16.03 6.31
CA ALA A 243 0.16 -16.89 6.94
C ALA A 243 -1.21 -16.24 6.75
N VAL A 244 -1.87 -16.56 5.63
CA VAL A 244 -3.25 -16.15 5.37
C VAL A 244 -4.14 -17.07 6.21
N PRO A 245 -4.91 -16.54 7.18
CA PRO A 245 -5.86 -17.35 7.93
C PRO A 245 -6.76 -18.10 6.96
N GLU A 246 -7.00 -19.39 7.19
CA GLU A 246 -7.92 -20.15 6.34
C GLU A 246 -9.23 -19.38 6.19
N PRO A 247 -9.73 -19.22 4.95
CA PRO A 247 -10.90 -18.38 4.75
C PRO A 247 -12.07 -18.97 5.53
N THR A 248 -12.75 -18.13 6.31
CA THR A 248 -13.90 -18.53 7.16
C THR A 248 -15.01 -19.21 6.37
N THR A 249 -15.01 -19.09 5.04
CA THR A 249 -15.86 -19.84 4.13
C THR A 249 -15.67 -21.35 4.27
N VAL A 250 -14.47 -21.86 4.54
CA VAL A 250 -14.22 -23.29 4.78
C VAL A 250 -14.88 -23.73 6.08
N ALA A 251 -14.72 -22.94 7.14
CA ALA A 251 -15.37 -23.20 8.42
C ALA A 251 -16.91 -23.12 8.32
N LEU A 252 -17.44 -22.12 7.61
CA LEU A 252 -18.88 -21.95 7.37
C LEU A 252 -19.44 -23.06 6.48
N MET A 253 -18.69 -23.51 5.46
CA MET A 253 -19.06 -24.65 4.64
C MET A 253 -19.11 -25.93 5.49
N GLY A 254 -18.11 -26.16 6.33
CA GLY A 254 -18.09 -27.28 7.27
C GLY A 254 -19.28 -27.26 8.22
N ALA A 255 -19.58 -26.10 8.81
CA ALA A 255 -20.74 -25.91 9.67
C ALA A 255 -22.07 -26.14 8.93
N GLY A 256 -22.18 -25.64 7.69
CA GLY A 256 -23.35 -25.83 6.82
C GLY A 256 -23.59 -27.31 6.48
N ILE A 257 -22.54 -28.05 6.13
CA ILE A 257 -22.62 -29.49 5.85
C ILE A 257 -23.03 -30.26 7.12
N ALA A 258 -22.45 -29.93 8.28
CA ALA A 258 -22.81 -30.56 9.55
C ALA A 258 -24.28 -30.29 9.94
N ALA A 259 -24.75 -29.05 9.76
CA ALA A 259 -26.15 -28.69 9.97
C ALA A 259 -27.09 -29.46 9.02
N LEU A 260 -26.71 -29.64 7.75
CA LEU A 260 -27.50 -30.40 6.80
C LEU A 260 -27.56 -31.90 7.16
N ALA A 261 -26.43 -32.48 7.57
CA ALA A 261 -26.34 -33.88 7.98
C ALA A 261 -27.17 -34.18 9.24
N THR A 262 -27.14 -33.29 10.23
CA THR A 262 -27.94 -33.43 11.47
C THR A 262 -29.44 -33.28 11.19
N ARG A 263 -29.85 -32.39 10.28
CA ARG A 263 -31.24 -32.27 9.84
C ARG A 263 -31.75 -33.54 9.17
N ARG A 264 -30.93 -34.17 8.30
CA ARG A 264 -31.31 -35.43 7.62
C ARG A 264 -31.58 -36.57 8.61
N ARG A 265 -30.82 -36.65 9.71
CA ARG A 265 -31.02 -37.66 10.77
C ARG A 265 -32.29 -37.46 11.60
N ARG A 266 -32.90 -36.27 11.60
CA ARG A 266 -34.19 -36.04 12.29
C ARG A 266 -35.41 -36.38 11.43
N LEU A 267 -35.22 -36.50 10.12
CA LEU A 267 -36.29 -36.78 9.15
C LEU A 267 -36.35 -38.26 8.74
N ALA A 268 -35.34 -39.05 9.11
CA ALA A 268 -35.32 -40.50 8.99
C ALA A 268 -35.64 -41.12 10.35
#